data_AF-A0A7C8MXP8-F1
#
_entry.id   AF-A0A7C8MXP8-F1
#
_cell.length_a   1.000
_cell.length_b   1.000
_cell.length_c   1.000
_cell.angle_alpha   90.00
_cell.angle_beta   90.00
_cell.angle_gamma   90.00
#
_symmetry.space_group_name_H-M   'P 1'
#
loop_
_entity.id
_entity.type
_entity.pdbx_description
1 polymer ?
#
loop_
_entity_poly.entity_id
_entity_poly.type
_entity_poly.pdbx_seq_one_letter_code
_entity_poly.pdbx_strand_id
1 'polypeptide(L)'
;ACRLPGQACSPTKLWELLVHNKSGYGSVPKSRYNARGFYHPNSERPGSINSAAGYFIHEDINGFENSFFGINNLEASPLDPQQRKLLEVAFESIEDAGTTLETIRGSKTGVFVGNFTND
;
A
#
# COMPACT_ATOMS: atom_id res chain seq x y z
N ALA A 1 10.16 -4.13 6.10
CA ALA A 1 9.73 -3.39 4.90
C ALA A 1 8.52 -2.49 5.14
N CYS A 2 8.25 -1.54 4.24
CA CYS A 2 7.04 -0.70 4.27
C CYS A 2 6.70 -0.15 2.87
N ARG A 3 5.42 0.17 2.63
CA ARG A 3 4.97 0.96 1.47
C ARG A 3 4.17 2.17 1.95
N LEU A 4 4.77 3.34 1.82
CA LEU A 4 4.22 4.58 2.37
C LEU A 4 4.26 5.74 1.34
N PRO A 5 3.43 6.76 1.56
CA PRO A 5 3.43 8.00 0.77
C PRO A 5 4.80 8.69 0.73
N GLY A 6 5.02 9.54 -0.28
CA GLY A 6 6.27 10.31 -0.40
C GLY A 6 7.48 9.47 -0.85
N GLN A 7 7.24 8.42 -1.64
CA GLN A 7 8.26 7.49 -2.16
C GLN A 7 8.96 6.66 -1.06
N ALA A 8 8.37 6.58 0.13
CA ALA A 8 8.85 5.77 1.24
C ALA A 8 8.53 4.28 1.03
N CYS A 9 9.20 3.65 0.06
CA CYS A 9 9.02 2.24 -0.30
C CYS A 9 9.91 1.27 0.48
N SER A 10 10.69 1.77 1.44
CA SER A 10 11.52 0.97 2.35
C SER A 10 11.71 1.71 3.67
N PRO A 11 12.11 1.01 4.75
CA PRO A 11 12.41 1.65 6.03
C PRO A 11 13.47 2.76 5.91
N THR A 12 14.48 2.57 5.06
CA THR A 12 15.52 3.58 4.79
C THR A 12 14.93 4.84 4.15
N LYS A 13 14.09 4.70 3.14
CA LYS A 13 13.46 5.87 2.48
C LYS A 13 12.45 6.57 3.39
N LEU A 14 11.74 5.81 4.23
CA LEU A 14 10.91 6.40 5.28
C LEU A 14 11.77 7.24 6.23
N TRP A 15 12.89 6.69 6.68
CA TRP A 15 13.80 7.39 7.58
C TRP A 15 14.35 8.69 6.96
N GLU A 16 14.76 8.65 5.69
CA GLU A 16 15.19 9.83 4.95
C GLU A 16 14.09 10.91 4.88
N LEU A 17 12.85 10.52 4.62
CA LEU A 17 11.71 11.44 4.58
C LEU A 17 11.50 12.13 5.93
N LEU A 18 11.60 11.38 7.03
CA LEU A 18 11.44 11.88 8.40
C LEU A 18 12.58 12.83 8.79
N VAL A 19 13.84 12.43 8.57
CA VAL A 19 15.02 13.25 8.94
C VAL A 19 15.06 14.56 8.16
N HIS A 20 14.63 14.55 6.90
CA HIS A 20 14.56 15.77 6.09
C HIS A 20 13.24 16.53 6.24
N ASN A 21 12.36 16.11 7.15
CA ASN A 21 11.07 16.73 7.43
C ASN A 21 10.22 16.96 6.16
N LYS A 22 10.26 15.99 5.23
CA LYS A 22 9.52 16.03 3.97
C LYS A 22 8.12 15.45 4.16
N SER A 23 7.18 15.85 3.32
CA SER A 23 5.80 15.32 3.31
C SER A 23 5.50 14.59 2.01
N GLY A 24 4.82 13.44 2.14
CA GLY A 24 4.24 12.71 1.01
C GLY A 24 2.85 13.21 0.59
N TYR A 25 2.42 14.38 1.08
CA TYR A 25 1.13 14.97 0.73
C TYR A 25 1.13 15.44 -0.72
N GLY A 26 0.08 15.08 -1.46
CA GLY A 26 -0.05 15.46 -2.85
C GLY A 26 -1.47 15.31 -3.37
N SER A 27 -1.68 15.76 -4.61
CA SER A 27 -2.95 15.56 -5.32
C SER A 27 -3.27 14.07 -5.47
N VAL A 28 -4.56 13.73 -5.44
CA VAL A 28 -5.01 12.36 -5.77
C VAL A 28 -4.46 11.96 -7.15
N PRO A 29 -3.75 10.83 -7.27
CA PRO A 29 -3.26 10.37 -8.57
C PRO A 29 -4.41 10.08 -9.53
N LYS A 30 -4.26 10.48 -10.81
CA LYS A 30 -5.30 10.32 -11.84
C LYS A 30 -5.72 8.85 -12.06
N SER A 31 -4.86 7.91 -11.73
CA SER A 31 -5.11 6.47 -11.82
C SER A 31 -6.03 5.93 -10.70
N ARG A 32 -6.27 6.68 -9.62
CA ARG A 32 -7.07 6.22 -8.47
C ARG A 32 -8.55 6.43 -8.71
N TYR A 33 -8.97 7.68 -8.88
CA TYR A 33 -10.34 8.05 -9.18
C TYR A 33 -10.41 9.52 -9.65
N ASN A 34 -11.55 9.92 -10.21
CA ASN A 34 -11.79 11.30 -10.63
C ASN A 34 -12.09 12.22 -9.43
N ALA A 35 -11.07 12.62 -8.67
CA ALA A 35 -11.24 13.48 -7.50
C ALA A 35 -11.96 14.80 -7.80
N ARG A 36 -11.76 15.40 -8.98
CA ARG A 36 -12.44 16.63 -9.39
C ARG A 36 -13.95 16.43 -9.54
N GLY A 37 -14.39 15.25 -9.97
CA GLY A 37 -15.81 14.93 -10.12
C GLY A 37 -16.57 14.83 -8.79
N PHE A 38 -15.85 14.49 -7.70
CA PHE A 38 -16.42 14.35 -6.36
C PHE A 38 -16.14 15.56 -5.46
N TYR A 39 -15.25 16.47 -5.87
CA TYR A 39 -14.85 17.58 -5.02
C TYR A 39 -15.94 18.65 -4.89
N HIS A 40 -16.20 19.08 -3.65
CA HIS A 40 -17.00 20.26 -3.36
C HIS A 40 -16.52 20.94 -2.07
N PRO A 41 -16.43 22.29 -2.01
CA PRO A 41 -15.91 22.98 -0.83
C PRO A 41 -16.80 22.85 0.42
N ASN A 42 -18.11 22.67 0.25
CA ASN A 42 -19.02 22.38 1.37
C ASN A 42 -18.96 20.89 1.73
N SER A 43 -18.44 20.57 2.92
CA SER A 43 -18.35 19.21 3.48
C SER A 43 -19.69 18.55 3.78
N GLU A 44 -20.76 19.32 3.94
CA GLU A 44 -22.10 18.78 4.21
C GLU A 44 -22.86 18.39 2.95
N ARG A 45 -22.34 18.71 1.76
CA ARG A 45 -22.99 18.35 0.50
C ARG A 45 -22.95 16.82 0.34
N PRO A 46 -24.11 16.14 0.25
CA PRO A 46 -24.15 14.69 0.09
C PRO A 46 -23.43 14.22 -1.19
N GLY A 47 -22.69 13.13 -1.09
CA GLY A 47 -21.97 12.52 -2.21
C GLY A 47 -20.73 13.29 -2.69
N SER A 48 -20.21 14.22 -1.88
CA SER A 48 -19.01 14.99 -2.20
C SER A 48 -17.91 14.83 -1.17
N ILE A 49 -16.67 15.11 -1.58
CA ILE A 49 -15.49 15.19 -0.72
C ILE A 49 -14.96 16.62 -0.72
N ASN A 50 -14.55 17.13 0.44
CA ASN A 50 -13.98 18.48 0.56
C ASN A 50 -12.44 18.49 0.50
N SER A 51 -11.81 17.34 0.23
CA SER A 51 -10.38 17.22 -0.02
C SER A 51 -10.11 16.60 -1.38
N ALA A 52 -9.22 17.22 -2.16
CA ALA A 52 -8.75 16.71 -3.46
C ALA A 52 -7.28 16.22 -3.41
N ALA A 53 -6.75 16.08 -2.19
CA ALA A 53 -5.36 15.73 -1.94
C ALA A 53 -5.25 14.90 -0.65
N GLY A 54 -4.12 14.22 -0.50
CA GLY A 54 -3.90 13.29 0.58
C GLY A 54 -2.55 12.61 0.46
N TYR A 55 -2.43 11.49 1.15
CA TYR A 55 -1.20 10.73 1.24
C TYR A 55 -1.36 9.44 0.45
N PHE A 56 -0.78 9.39 -0.75
CA PHE A 56 -0.96 8.27 -1.67
C PHE A 56 0.37 7.55 -1.89
N ILE A 57 0.30 6.22 -2.00
CA ILE A 57 1.38 5.42 -2.57
C ILE A 57 1.47 5.77 -4.07
N HIS A 58 2.67 6.14 -4.51
CA HIS A 58 2.93 6.56 -5.89
C HIS A 58 3.17 5.39 -6.84
N GLU A 59 3.62 4.25 -6.31
CA GLU A 59 3.78 3.01 -7.06
C GLU A 59 2.44 2.51 -7.58
N ASP A 60 2.48 1.71 -8.65
CA ASP A 60 1.29 1.06 -9.18
C ASP A 60 0.75 0.03 -8.16
N ILE A 61 -0.38 0.38 -7.55
CA ILE A 61 -1.06 -0.49 -6.58
C ILE A 61 -1.67 -1.73 -7.24
N ASN A 62 -1.86 -1.70 -8.56
CA ASN A 62 -2.37 -2.85 -9.32
C ASN A 62 -1.27 -3.83 -9.71
N GLY A 63 0.00 -3.41 -9.70
CA GLY A 63 1.14 -4.27 -9.96
C GLY A 63 1.32 -5.29 -8.84
N PHE A 64 1.43 -6.57 -9.21
CA PHE A 64 1.63 -7.67 -8.27
C PHE A 64 2.32 -8.85 -8.98
N GLU A 65 3.45 -9.28 -8.45
CA GLU A 65 4.22 -10.44 -8.94
C GLU A 65 3.58 -11.75 -8.47
N ASN A 66 2.40 -12.07 -8.98
CA ASN A 66 1.60 -13.21 -8.54
C ASN A 66 2.31 -14.57 -8.67
N SER A 67 3.10 -14.77 -9.73
CA SER A 67 3.84 -16.00 -9.98
C SER A 67 4.85 -16.32 -8.86
N PHE A 68 5.44 -15.28 -8.26
CA PHE A 68 6.32 -15.41 -7.10
C PHE A 68 5.57 -15.99 -5.89
N PHE A 69 4.31 -15.59 -5.69
CA PHE A 69 3.45 -16.09 -4.61
C PHE A 69 2.70 -17.38 -4.97
N GLY A 70 2.94 -17.95 -6.16
CA GLY A 70 2.23 -19.14 -6.64
C GLY A 70 0.74 -18.90 -6.90
N ILE A 71 0.33 -17.66 -7.17
CA ILE A 71 -1.05 -17.26 -7.44
C ILE A 71 -1.26 -17.13 -8.95
N ASN A 72 -2.33 -17.70 -9.49
CA ASN A 72 -2.65 -17.60 -10.91
C ASN A 72 -3.11 -16.17 -11.28
N ASN A 73 -2.93 -15.73 -12.52
CA ASN A 73 -3.42 -14.44 -13.04
C ASN A 73 -4.93 -14.25 -12.83
N LEU A 74 -5.71 -15.30 -13.06
CA LEU A 74 -7.17 -15.27 -12.89
C LEU A 74 -7.58 -15.11 -11.42
N GLU A 75 -6.75 -15.60 -10.50
CA GLU A 75 -6.98 -15.47 -9.06
C GLU A 75 -6.45 -14.15 -8.52
N ALA A 76 -5.35 -13.64 -9.08
CA ALA A 76 -4.71 -12.39 -8.65
C ALA A 76 -5.50 -11.14 -9.04
N SER A 77 -6.17 -11.15 -10.20
CA SER A 77 -6.91 -9.99 -10.72
C SER A 77 -8.03 -9.50 -9.78
N PRO A 78 -8.84 -10.36 -9.14
CA PRO A 78 -9.87 -9.91 -8.20
C PRO A 78 -9.35 -9.66 -6.77
N LEU A 79 -8.07 -9.91 -6.47
CA LEU A 79 -7.56 -9.67 -5.11
C LEU A 79 -7.48 -8.18 -4.82
N ASP A 80 -7.98 -7.81 -3.64
CA ASP A 80 -7.83 -6.46 -3.08
C ASP A 80 -6.34 -6.05 -3.15
N PRO A 81 -6.01 -4.89 -3.77
CA PRO A 81 -4.65 -4.35 -3.80
C PRO A 81 -3.96 -4.33 -2.42
N GLN A 82 -4.71 -4.11 -1.34
CA GLN A 82 -4.20 -4.13 0.03
C GLN A 82 -3.66 -5.49 0.44
N GLN A 83 -4.33 -6.58 0.05
CA GLN A 83 -3.86 -7.94 0.31
C GLN A 83 -2.60 -8.26 -0.50
N ARG A 84 -2.57 -7.84 -1.78
CA ARG A 84 -1.42 -8.02 -2.67
C ARG A 84 -0.18 -7.29 -2.14
N LYS A 85 -0.33 -6.03 -1.74
CA LYS A 85 0.77 -5.26 -1.13
C LYS A 85 1.19 -5.79 0.23
N LEU A 86 0.27 -6.32 1.02
CA LEU A 86 0.60 -6.98 2.28
C LEU A 86 1.49 -8.20 2.07
N LEU A 87 1.23 -9.03 1.05
CA LEU A 87 2.07 -10.18 0.71
C LEU A 87 3.51 -9.76 0.36
N GLU A 88 3.67 -8.74 -0.47
CA GLU A 88 4.97 -8.16 -0.83
C GLU A 88 5.72 -7.64 0.41
N VAL A 89 5.06 -6.81 1.23
CA VAL A 89 5.69 -6.21 2.41
C VAL A 89 6.01 -7.27 3.48
N ALA A 90 5.18 -8.31 3.62
CA ALA A 90 5.44 -9.41 4.54
C ALA A 90 6.68 -10.20 4.10
N PHE A 91 6.80 -10.52 2.81
CA PHE A 91 7.98 -11.19 2.25
C PHE A 91 9.25 -10.36 2.45
N GLU A 92 9.25 -9.08 2.08
CA GLU A 92 10.42 -8.23 2.25
C GLU A 92 10.79 -8.04 3.73
N SER A 93 9.81 -8.07 4.64
CA SER A 93 10.09 -7.97 6.08
C SER A 93 10.77 -9.23 6.63
N ILE A 94 10.53 -10.39 6.03
CA ILE A 94 11.24 -11.64 6.33
C ILE A 94 12.70 -11.52 5.85
N GLU A 95 12.92 -10.99 4.64
CA GLU A 95 14.28 -10.75 4.12
C GLU A 95 15.04 -9.71 4.95
N ASP A 96 14.42 -8.58 5.29
CA ASP A 96 14.99 -7.54 6.16
C ASP A 96 15.39 -8.10 7.54
N ALA A 97 14.67 -9.11 8.04
CA ALA A 97 14.97 -9.77 9.31
C ALA A 97 16.14 -10.77 9.21
N GLY A 98 16.70 -10.99 8.01
CA GLY A 98 17.78 -11.95 7.78
C GLY A 98 17.34 -13.41 7.93
N THR A 99 16.04 -13.69 7.75
CA THR A 99 15.49 -15.05 7.75
C THR A 99 15.01 -15.43 6.35
N THR A 100 14.63 -16.70 6.16
CA THR A 100 14.11 -17.19 4.87
C THR A 100 12.70 -17.77 5.02
N LEU A 101 11.97 -17.82 3.91
CA LEU A 101 10.65 -18.46 3.88
C LEU A 101 10.73 -19.92 4.32
N GLU A 102 11.77 -20.65 3.93
CA GLU A 102 11.98 -22.06 4.29
C GLU A 102 12.13 -22.23 5.80
N THR A 103 12.80 -21.27 6.46
CA THR A 103 13.03 -21.30 7.91
C THR A 103 11.73 -21.14 8.69
N ILE A 104 10.82 -20.28 8.21
CA ILE A 104 9.54 -20.03 8.88
C ILE A 104 8.44 -20.99 8.42
N ARG A 105 8.62 -21.70 7.30
CA ARG A 105 7.60 -22.59 6.74
C ARG A 105 7.31 -23.74 7.71
N GLY A 106 6.04 -23.87 8.11
CA GLY A 106 5.60 -24.90 9.06
C GLY A 106 5.94 -24.60 10.53
N SER A 107 6.53 -23.44 10.81
CA SER A 107 6.77 -22.98 12.19
C SER A 107 5.48 -22.45 12.84
N LYS A 108 5.55 -22.09 14.12
CA LYS A 108 4.43 -21.49 14.88
C LYS A 108 4.39 -19.95 14.74
N THR A 109 4.71 -19.42 13.57
CA THR A 109 4.65 -17.97 13.31
C THR A 109 3.21 -17.48 13.29
N GLY A 110 2.90 -16.49 14.13
CA GLY A 110 1.60 -15.81 14.12
C GLY A 110 1.57 -14.66 13.11
N VAL A 111 0.40 -14.44 12.50
CA VAL A 111 0.16 -13.31 11.58
C VAL A 111 -1.02 -12.50 12.11
N PHE A 112 -0.81 -11.20 12.31
CA PHE A 112 -1.83 -10.27 12.79
C PHE A 112 -1.88 -9.07 11.84
N VAL A 113 -3.05 -8.80 11.27
CA VAL A 113 -3.26 -7.76 10.26
C VAL A 113 -4.35 -6.83 10.73
N GLY A 114 -4.05 -5.52 10.76
CA GLY A 114 -5.03 -4.47 10.97
C GLY A 114 -5.48 -3.92 9.63
N ASN A 115 -6.78 -3.91 9.37
CA ASN A 115 -7.37 -3.25 8.21
C ASN A 115 -8.65 -2.51 8.63
N PHE A 116 -8.86 -1.31 8.08
CA PHE A 116 -10.01 -0.45 8.38
C PHE A 116 -11.01 -0.36 7.21
N THR A 117 -10.56 -0.63 5.98
CA THR A 117 -11.38 -0.50 4.76
C THR A 117 -11.08 -1.62 3.77
N ASN A 118 -12.05 -1.99 2.95
CA ASN A 118 -11.85 -2.78 1.75
C ASN A 118 -11.88 -1.87 0.51
N ASP A 119 -11.18 -2.26 -0.55
CA ASP A 119 -11.25 -1.62 -1.87
C ASP A 119 -12.19 -2.44 -2.78
#